data_AF-A0A1G9XNM0-F1
#
_entry.id   AF-A0A1G9XNM0-F1
#
_cell.length_a   1.000
_cell.length_b   1.000
_cell.length_c   1.000
_cell.angle_alpha   90.00
_cell.angle_beta   90.00
_cell.angle_gamma   90.00
#
_symmetry.space_group_name_H-M   'P 1'
#
loop_
_entity.id
_entity.type
_entity.pdbx_description
1 polymer ?
#
loop_
_entity_poly.entity_id
_entity_poly.type
_entity_poly.pdbx_seq_one_letter_code
_entity_poly.pdbx_strand_id
1 'polypeptide(L)'
;MQPEAPALIWDARRAAGRVLEFVAGRSWDDYQQDVMLRSAVERQFQIIGEALNRLSKVDPGTADRVPDLARIVAFRNVLVHGYAQIDDALVWEVASTRVPELTAVLAGLLNDS
;
A
#
# COMPACT_ATOMS: atom_id res chain seq x y z
N MET A 1 3.92 -6.37 -22.73
CA MET A 1 4.79 -7.04 -21.75
C MET A 1 4.06 -7.08 -20.43
N GLN A 2 3.96 -8.24 -19.79
CA GLN A 2 3.58 -8.27 -18.37
C GLN A 2 4.69 -7.54 -17.60
N PRO A 3 4.37 -6.73 -16.58
CA PRO A 3 5.40 -6.09 -15.77
C PRO A 3 6.24 -7.19 -15.11
N GLU A 4 7.56 -7.08 -15.24
CA GLU A 4 8.51 -7.94 -14.54
C GLU A 4 8.35 -7.73 -13.03
N ALA A 5 8.55 -8.79 -12.22
CA ALA A 5 8.37 -8.73 -10.77
C ALA A 5 9.06 -7.53 -10.09
N PRO A 6 10.30 -7.12 -10.47
CA PRO A 6 10.95 -5.93 -9.92
C PRO A 6 10.17 -4.63 -10.16
N ALA A 7 9.52 -4.47 -11.33
CA ALA A 7 8.72 -3.28 -11.62
C ALA A 7 7.49 -3.19 -10.71
N LEU A 8 6.83 -4.33 -10.42
CA LEU A 8 5.69 -4.39 -9.50
C LEU A 8 6.10 -4.05 -8.06
N ILE A 9 7.24 -4.58 -7.60
CA ILE A 9 7.77 -4.30 -6.27
C ILE A 9 8.16 -2.82 -6.16
N TRP A 10 8.76 -2.26 -7.22
CA TRP A 10 9.10 -0.84 -7.29
C TRP A 10 7.86 0.06 -7.22
N ASP A 11 6.81 -0.27 -7.98
CA ASP A 11 5.54 0.47 -7.96
C ASP A 11 4.91 0.47 -6.56
N ALA A 12 4.85 -0.71 -5.92
CA ALA A 12 4.35 -0.85 -4.56
C ALA A 12 5.19 -0.02 -3.57
N ARG A 13 6.53 -0.12 -3.64
CA ARG A 13 7.45 0.60 -2.75
C ARG A 13 7.32 2.11 -2.91
N ARG A 14 7.21 2.60 -4.15
CA ARG A 14 7.05 4.03 -4.45
C ARG A 14 5.73 4.57 -3.92
N ALA A 15 4.64 3.81 -4.08
CA ALA A 15 3.34 4.19 -3.53
C ALA A 15 3.35 4.19 -2.00
N ALA A 16 3.99 3.19 -1.37
CA ALA A 16 4.19 3.14 0.08
C ALA A 16 4.99 4.35 0.58
N GLY A 17 6.07 4.73 -0.10
CA GLY A 17 6.85 5.93 0.20
C GLY A 17 6.01 7.22 0.16
N ARG A 18 5.14 7.37 -0.84
CA ARG A 18 4.21 8.52 -0.91
C ARG A 18 3.22 8.56 0.25
N VAL A 19 2.70 7.41 0.70
CA VAL A 19 1.84 7.38 1.89
C VAL A 19 2.61 7.95 3.08
N LEU A 20 3.85 7.49 3.30
CA LEU A 20 4.70 8.00 4.39
C LEU A 20 4.95 9.50 4.28
N GLU A 21 5.24 10.01 3.08
CA GLU A 21 5.42 11.45 2.83
C GLU A 21 4.15 12.25 3.15
N PHE A 22 2.97 11.73 2.79
CA PHE A 22 1.70 12.42 3.00
C PHE A 22 1.30 12.50 4.46
N VAL A 23 1.55 11.43 5.24
CA VAL A 23 1.21 11.39 6.66
C VAL A 23 2.31 11.94 7.58
N ALA A 24 3.50 12.22 7.03
CA ALA A 24 4.62 12.74 7.81
C ALA A 24 4.27 14.06 8.51
N GLY A 25 4.42 14.08 9.83
CA GLY A 25 4.13 15.26 10.66
C GLY A 25 2.64 15.63 10.74
N ARG A 26 1.73 14.78 10.24
CA ARG A 26 0.28 14.96 10.37
C ARG A 26 -0.23 14.26 11.62
N SER A 27 -1.20 14.90 12.28
CA SER A 27 -2.00 14.26 13.32
C SER A 27 -3.24 13.57 12.73
N TRP A 28 -3.92 12.79 13.55
CA TRP A 28 -5.22 12.23 13.20
C TRP A 28 -6.24 13.31 12.83
N ASP A 29 -6.29 14.42 13.58
CA ASP A 29 -7.24 15.51 13.31
C ASP A 29 -6.95 16.20 11.97
N ASP A 30 -5.66 16.43 11.65
CA ASP A 30 -5.26 16.96 10.33
C ASP A 30 -5.74 16.05 9.19
N TYR A 31 -5.58 14.74 9.36
CA TYR A 31 -6.01 13.74 8.38
C TYR A 31 -7.54 13.72 8.22
N GLN A 32 -8.27 13.79 9.33
CA GLN A 32 -9.73 13.69 9.32
C GLN A 32 -10.42 14.90 8.68
N GLN A 33 -9.80 16.08 8.78
CA GLN A 33 -10.31 17.33 8.24
C GLN A 33 -9.89 17.59 6.77
N ASP A 34 -8.89 16.86 6.26
CA ASP A 34 -8.37 17.04 4.90
C ASP A 34 -8.81 15.91 3.95
N VAL A 35 -9.88 16.18 3.20
CA VAL A 35 -10.42 15.25 2.17
C VAL A 35 -9.38 14.96 1.08
N MET A 36 -8.54 15.92 0.72
CA MET A 36 -7.52 15.73 -0.32
C MET A 36 -6.43 14.78 0.16
N LEU A 37 -5.98 14.94 1.42
CA LEU A 37 -5.03 14.03 2.05
C LEU A 37 -5.57 12.61 2.14
N ARG A 38 -6.82 12.42 2.60
CA ARG A 38 -7.46 11.09 2.65
C ARG A 38 -7.49 10.44 1.26
N SER A 39 -8.00 11.18 0.27
CA SER A 39 -8.10 10.72 -1.11
C SER A 39 -6.74 10.34 -1.69
N ALA A 40 -5.69 11.11 -1.39
CA ALA A 40 -4.33 10.84 -1.84
C ALA A 40 -3.76 9.55 -1.22
N VAL A 41 -3.98 9.34 0.09
CA VAL A 41 -3.54 8.14 0.82
C VAL A 41 -4.28 6.89 0.32
N GLU A 42 -5.61 6.95 0.21
CA GLU A 42 -6.43 5.86 -0.33
C GLU A 42 -5.98 5.45 -1.74
N ARG A 43 -5.71 6.45 -2.60
CA ARG A 43 -5.21 6.19 -3.96
C ARG A 43 -3.88 5.43 -3.95
N GLN A 44 -2.96 5.77 -3.04
CA GLN A 44 -1.69 5.02 -2.95
C GLN A 44 -1.92 3.59 -2.43
N PHE A 45 -2.81 3.38 -1.47
CA PHE A 45 -3.17 2.02 -1.03
C PHE A 45 -3.73 1.15 -2.15
N GLN A 46 -4.55 1.73 -3.03
CA GLN A 46 -5.03 1.01 -4.22
C GLN A 46 -3.88 0.61 -5.15
N ILE A 47 -2.87 1.47 -5.33
CA ILE A 47 -1.68 1.17 -6.15
C ILE A 47 -0.86 0.04 -5.51
N ILE A 48 -0.61 0.12 -4.20
CA ILE A 48 0.11 -0.92 -3.44
C ILE A 48 -0.58 -2.27 -3.62
N GLY A 49 -1.88 -2.34 -3.31
CA GLY A 49 -2.61 -3.60 -3.38
C GLY A 49 -2.76 -4.15 -4.79
N GLU A 50 -2.90 -3.30 -5.81
CA GLU A 50 -2.92 -3.75 -7.22
C GLU A 50 -1.57 -4.32 -7.64
N ALA A 51 -0.47 -3.65 -7.32
CA ALA A 51 0.88 -4.10 -7.65
C ALA A 51 1.18 -5.46 -6.99
N LEU A 52 0.85 -5.61 -5.71
CA LEU A 52 1.07 -6.85 -4.96
C LEU A 52 0.14 -8.00 -5.40
N ASN A 53 -1.11 -7.71 -5.77
CA ASN A 53 -2.02 -8.69 -6.36
C ASN A 53 -1.54 -9.17 -7.75
N ARG A 54 -0.84 -8.33 -8.50
CA ARG A 54 -0.19 -8.75 -9.76
C ARG A 54 1.07 -9.56 -9.49
N LEU A 55 1.87 -9.15 -8.50
CA LEU A 55 3.09 -9.86 -8.12
C LEU A 55 2.76 -11.31 -7.72
N SER A 56 1.70 -11.51 -6.94
CA SER A 56 1.24 -12.85 -6.52
C SER A 56 0.83 -13.78 -7.67
N LYS A 57 0.60 -13.23 -8.88
CA LYS A 57 0.25 -14.00 -10.08
C LYS A 57 1.44 -14.22 -11.00
N VAL A 58 2.38 -13.28 -11.03
CA VAL A 58 3.55 -13.30 -11.92
C VAL A 58 4.73 -14.02 -11.28
N ASP A 59 4.97 -13.78 -9.99
CA ASP A 59 6.03 -14.40 -9.20
C ASP A 59 5.53 -14.69 -7.77
N PRO A 60 4.81 -15.81 -7.58
CA PRO A 60 4.30 -16.21 -6.28
C PRO A 60 5.40 -16.40 -5.23
N GLY A 61 6.58 -16.89 -5.64
CA GLY A 61 7.68 -17.16 -4.71
C GLY A 61 8.24 -15.88 -4.08
N THR A 62 8.37 -14.82 -4.87
CA THR A 62 8.71 -13.49 -4.33
C THR A 62 7.55 -12.88 -3.54
N ALA A 63 6.31 -13.04 -4.01
CA ALA A 63 5.13 -12.52 -3.32
C ALA A 63 4.96 -13.10 -1.91
N ASP A 64 5.23 -14.39 -1.71
CA ASP A 64 5.12 -15.09 -0.41
C ASP A 64 6.08 -14.53 0.66
N ARG A 65 7.10 -13.76 0.24
CA ARG A 65 8.01 -13.06 1.15
C ARG A 65 7.41 -11.75 1.70
N VAL A 66 6.29 -11.28 1.16
CA VAL A 66 5.57 -10.10 1.64
C VAL A 66 4.60 -10.51 2.77
N PRO A 67 4.82 -10.05 4.02
CA PRO A 67 3.92 -10.34 5.13
C PRO A 67 2.50 -9.83 4.86
N ASP A 68 1.49 -10.54 5.35
CA ASP A 68 0.08 -10.15 5.28
C ASP A 68 -0.43 -9.84 3.85
N LEU A 69 0.20 -10.37 2.80
CA LEU A 69 -0.13 -10.12 1.39
C LEU A 69 -1.63 -10.21 1.11
N ALA A 70 -2.29 -11.28 1.57
CA ALA A 70 -3.72 -11.49 1.39
C ALA A 70 -4.56 -10.37 2.00
N ARG A 71 -4.16 -9.85 3.18
CA ARG A 71 -4.84 -8.74 3.84
C ARG A 71 -4.62 -7.43 3.10
N ILE A 72 -3.43 -7.19 2.55
CA ILE A 72 -3.13 -5.99 1.75
C ILE A 72 -4.00 -5.97 0.47
N VAL A 73 -4.11 -7.11 -0.21
CA VAL A 73 -4.97 -7.25 -1.40
C VAL A 73 -6.45 -7.09 -1.03
N ALA A 74 -6.89 -7.67 0.09
CA ALA A 74 -8.26 -7.50 0.58
C ALA A 74 -8.57 -6.03 0.92
N PHE A 75 -7.65 -5.32 1.56
CA PHE A 75 -7.79 -3.91 1.90
C PHE A 75 -7.97 -3.03 0.65
N ARG A 76 -7.20 -3.29 -0.42
CA ARG A 76 -7.41 -2.63 -1.72
C ARG A 76 -8.81 -2.89 -2.28
N ASN A 77 -9.35 -4.10 -2.13
CA ASN A 77 -10.70 -4.40 -2.61
C ASN A 77 -11.76 -3.60 -1.84
N VAL A 78 -11.60 -3.46 -0.52
CA VAL A 78 -12.49 -2.60 0.28
C VAL A 78 -12.46 -1.16 -0.22
N LEU A 79 -11.26 -0.59 -0.43
CA LEU A 79 -11.10 0.79 -0.91
C LEU A 79 -11.66 1.03 -2.31
N VAL A 80 -11.58 0.05 -3.21
CA VAL A 80 -12.09 0.18 -4.59
C VAL A 80 -13.60 -0.02 -4.67
N HIS A 81 -14.16 -0.90 -3.83
CA HIS A 81 -15.58 -1.22 -3.93
C HIS A 81 -16.50 -0.16 -3.34
N GLY A 82 -16.03 0.78 -2.51
CA GLY A 82 -16.73 2.03 -2.17
C GLY A 82 -18.12 1.94 -1.51
N TYR A 83 -18.69 0.73 -1.37
CA TYR A 83 -20.01 0.48 -0.79
C TYR A 83 -19.96 0.30 0.73
N ALA A 84 -18.78 0.00 1.28
CA ALA A 84 -18.53 0.08 2.71
C ALA A 84 -18.07 1.50 3.03
N GLN A 85 -18.65 2.11 4.05
CA GLN A 85 -18.12 3.33 4.64
C GLN A 85 -16.65 3.06 4.98
N ILE A 86 -15.73 3.74 4.29
CA ILE A 86 -14.30 3.58 4.53
C ILE A 86 -14.05 4.02 5.97
N ASP A 87 -13.46 3.13 6.76
CA ASP A 87 -13.04 3.44 8.12
C ASP A 87 -11.74 4.24 8.05
N ASP A 88 -11.87 5.57 8.03
CA ASP A 88 -10.73 6.51 7.99
C ASP A 88 -9.73 6.22 9.12
N ALA A 89 -10.19 5.76 10.30
CA ALA A 89 -9.31 5.47 11.42
C ALA A 89 -8.46 4.24 11.14
N LEU A 90 -9.03 3.22 10.50
CA LEU A 90 -8.27 2.07 10.00
C LEU A 90 -7.27 2.49 8.91
N VAL A 91 -7.68 3.33 7.95
CA VAL A 91 -6.77 3.80 6.88
C VAL A 91 -5.59 4.54 7.48
N TRP A 92 -5.83 5.42 8.46
CA TRP A 92 -4.79 6.15 9.17
C TRP A 92 -3.87 5.24 10.00
N GLU A 93 -4.43 4.28 10.74
CA GLU A 93 -3.65 3.32 11.53
C GLU A 93 -2.71 2.50 10.63
N VAL A 94 -3.22 1.98 9.51
CA VAL A 94 -2.42 1.25 8.54
C VAL A 94 -1.33 2.16 7.94
N ALA A 95 -1.67 3.40 7.57
CA ALA A 95 -0.73 4.35 6.98
C ALA A 95 0.43 4.70 7.92
N SER A 96 0.13 4.89 9.21
CA SER A 96 1.11 5.32 10.21
C SER A 96 1.91 4.17 10.83
N THR A 97 1.39 2.94 10.85
CA THR A 97 2.03 1.82 11.55
C THR A 97 2.52 0.69 10.63
N ARG A 98 1.77 0.34 9.58
CA ARG A 98 2.06 -0.83 8.73
C ARG A 98 2.83 -0.50 7.47
N VAL A 99 2.58 0.66 6.88
CA VAL A 99 3.28 1.10 5.66
C VAL A 99 4.80 1.23 5.86
N PRO A 100 5.33 1.70 7.02
CA PRO A 100 6.78 1.70 7.26
C PRO A 100 7.40 0.31 7.14
N GLU A 101 6.76 -0.70 7.76
CA GLU A 101 7.20 -2.10 7.74
C GLU A 101 7.18 -2.66 6.31
N LEU A 102 6.06 -2.47 5.59
CA LEU A 102 5.93 -2.89 4.20
C LEU A 102 6.98 -2.24 3.29
N THR A 103 7.26 -0.94 3.49
CA THR A 103 8.26 -0.21 2.69
C THR A 103 9.66 -0.81 2.86
N ALA A 104 10.01 -1.24 4.07
CA ALA A 104 11.27 -1.91 4.36
C ALA A 104 11.36 -3.30 3.70
N VAL A 105 10.29 -4.10 3.78
CA VAL A 105 10.20 -5.40 3.10
C VAL A 105 10.41 -5.26 1.60
N LEU A 106 9.68 -4.34 0.96
CA LEU A 106 9.79 -4.10 -0.48
C LEU A 106 11.18 -3.56 -0.88
N ALA A 107 11.87 -2.86 0.03
CA ALA A 107 13.28 -2.50 -0.17
C ALA A 107 14.18 -3.73 -0.29
N GLY A 108 14.04 -4.66 0.65
CA GLY A 108 14.83 -5.89 0.70
C GLY A 108 14.63 -6.73 -0.56
N LEU A 109 13.39 -6.88 -1.00
CA LEU A 109 13.08 -7.64 -2.21
C LEU A 109 13.74 -7.07 -3.48
N LEU A 110 13.85 -5.74 -3.60
CA LEU A 110 14.53 -5.10 -4.74
C LEU A 110 16.05 -5.23 -4.68
N ASN A 111 16.64 -5.33 -3.49
CA ASN A 111 18.09 -5.46 -3.33
C ASN A 111 18.57 -6.90 -3.52
N ASP A 112 17.66 -7.89 -3.41
CA ASP A 112 17.93 -9.31 -3.64
C ASP A 112 17.70 -9.74 -5.10
N SER A 113 17.28 -8.81 -5.98
CA SER A 113 16.95 -9.05 -7.39
C SER A 113 18.14 -8.84 -8.33
#